data_AF-A0A9E1SA26-F1
#
_entry.id   AF-A0A9E1SA26-F1
#
_cell.length_a   1.000
_cell.length_b   1.000
_cell.length_c   1.000
_cell.angle_alpha   90.00
_cell.angle_beta   90.00
_cell.angle_gamma   90.00
#
_symmetry.space_group_name_H-M   'P 1'
#
loop_
_entity.id
_entity.type
_entity.pdbx_description
1 polymer ?
#
loop_
_entity_poly.entity_id
_entity_poly.type
_entity_poly.pdbx_seq_one_letter_code
_entity_poly.pdbx_strand_id
1 'polypeptide(L)'
;GEKLYTSLGCIACHSLDGGKNHGPSLKGSFGSKREFLSAPSLVVNEDYIRESIENPMAKTVKGYLTGMMPPYKLEQAEYDSLILFIKSIR
;
A
#
# COMPACT_ATOMS: atom_id res chain seq x y z
N GLY A 1 -3.66 2.67 -13.00
CA GLY A 1 -3.70 2.01 -11.68
C GLY A 1 -5.09 1.82 -11.11
N GLU A 2 -6.03 2.77 -11.23
CA GLU A 2 -7.36 2.65 -10.62
C GLU A 2 -8.11 1.35 -10.94
N LYS A 3 -8.13 0.96 -12.23
CA LYS A 3 -8.74 -0.32 -12.63
C LYS A 3 -8.10 -1.52 -11.93
N LEU A 4 -6.77 -1.57 -11.83
CA LEU A 4 -6.05 -2.63 -11.13
C LEU A 4 -6.37 -2.61 -9.63
N TYR A 5 -6.42 -1.44 -9.01
CA TYR A 5 -6.78 -1.26 -7.60
C TYR A 5 -8.16 -1.86 -7.28
N THR A 6 -9.13 -1.70 -8.17
CA THR A 6 -10.46 -2.30 -8.02
C THR A 6 -10.43 -3.79 -8.37
N SER A 7 -9.86 -4.19 -9.50
CA SER A 7 -9.88 -5.57 -10.00
C SER A 7 -9.08 -6.55 -9.14
N LEU A 8 -8.00 -6.09 -8.49
CA LEU A 8 -7.18 -6.90 -7.57
C LEU A 8 -7.74 -6.92 -6.13
N GLY A 9 -8.85 -6.23 -5.88
CA GLY A 9 -9.52 -6.20 -4.58
C GLY A 9 -8.90 -5.27 -3.54
N CYS A 10 -7.92 -4.43 -3.92
CA CYS A 10 -7.25 -3.49 -3.00
C CYS A 10 -8.26 -2.55 -2.32
N ILE A 11 -9.32 -2.17 -3.05
CA ILE A 11 -10.42 -1.32 -2.56
C ILE A 11 -11.18 -1.88 -1.35
N ALA A 12 -11.16 -3.21 -1.14
CA ALA A 12 -11.83 -3.82 -0.01
C ALA A 12 -11.16 -3.46 1.35
N CYS A 13 -9.85 -3.19 1.33
CA CYS A 13 -9.06 -2.98 2.54
C CYS A 13 -8.45 -1.57 2.62
N HIS A 14 -8.15 -0.95 1.48
CA HIS A 14 -7.55 0.37 1.43
C HIS A 14 -8.59 1.40 1.04
N SER A 15 -8.60 2.55 1.71
CA SER A 15 -9.48 3.68 1.36
C SER A 15 -8.71 4.74 0.57
N LEU A 16 -9.44 5.50 -0.26
CA LEU A 16 -8.88 6.64 -1.00
C LEU A 16 -9.27 8.00 -0.39
N ASP A 17 -10.17 8.01 0.60
CA ASP A 17 -10.75 9.21 1.19
C ASP A 17 -10.13 9.58 2.56
N GLY A 18 -9.31 8.71 3.14
CA GLY A 18 -8.72 8.85 4.47
C GLY A 18 -9.42 8.01 5.54
N GLY A 19 -10.53 7.34 5.21
CA GLY A 19 -11.26 6.48 6.13
C GLY A 19 -10.43 5.31 6.64
N LYS A 20 -10.67 4.88 7.88
CA LYS A 20 -10.07 3.65 8.42
C LYS A 20 -10.76 2.44 7.81
N ASN A 21 -9.97 1.43 7.44
CA ASN A 21 -10.44 0.13 6.96
C ASN A 21 -9.41 -0.94 7.40
N HIS A 22 -9.50 -2.17 6.90
CA HIS A 22 -8.61 -3.29 7.22
C HIS A 22 -7.14 -3.01 6.87
N GLY A 23 -6.88 -2.11 5.93
CA GLY A 23 -5.57 -1.57 5.59
C GLY A 23 -5.51 -0.04 5.77
N PRO A 24 -4.29 0.53 5.74
CA PRO A 24 -4.11 1.98 5.77
C PRO A 24 -4.72 2.66 4.55
N SER A 25 -5.22 3.88 4.74
CA SER A 25 -5.61 4.73 3.61
C SER A 25 -4.41 5.00 2.69
N LEU A 26 -4.69 5.06 1.40
CA LEU A 26 -3.74 5.45 0.36
C LEU A 26 -3.70 6.96 0.15
N LYS A 27 -4.69 7.69 0.66
CA LYS A 27 -4.79 9.14 0.56
C LYS A 27 -3.58 9.84 1.17
N GLY A 28 -2.85 10.60 0.36
CA GLY A 28 -1.66 11.33 0.79
C GLY A 28 -0.56 10.43 1.34
N SER A 29 -0.61 9.12 1.04
CA SER A 29 0.28 8.15 1.64
C SER A 29 1.70 8.28 1.08
N PHE A 30 1.84 8.54 -0.21
CA PHE A 30 3.15 8.75 -0.84
C PHE A 30 3.83 10.01 -0.30
N GLY A 31 5.09 9.88 0.11
CA GLY A 31 5.84 10.96 0.75
C GLY A 31 5.49 11.20 2.23
N SER A 32 4.53 10.48 2.80
CA SER A 32 4.23 10.55 4.24
C SER A 32 5.20 9.72 5.07
N LYS A 33 5.40 10.10 6.33
CA LYS A 33 6.15 9.28 7.30
C LYS A 33 5.28 8.13 7.80
N ARG A 34 5.80 6.91 7.76
CA ARG A 34 5.12 5.68 8.22
C ARG A 34 5.89 5.04 9.38
N GLU A 35 5.15 4.53 10.36
CA GLU A 35 5.68 3.69 11.44
C GLU A 35 5.29 2.22 11.23
N PHE A 36 6.15 1.31 11.67
CA PHE A 36 5.95 -0.14 11.54
C PHE A 36 6.00 -0.83 12.90
N LEU A 37 5.54 -2.08 12.93
CA LEU A 37 5.59 -2.91 14.15
C LEU A 37 7.03 -3.29 14.52
N SER A 38 7.84 -3.69 13.54
CA SER A 38 9.17 -4.29 13.77
C SER A 38 10.26 -3.71 12.87
N ALA A 39 10.04 -2.55 12.27
CA ALA A 39 11.00 -1.87 11.38
C ALA A 39 11.09 -0.37 11.71
N PRO A 40 12.24 0.28 11.46
CA PRO A 40 12.37 1.72 11.61
C PRO A 40 11.37 2.48 10.72
N SER A 41 10.89 3.62 11.19
CA SER A 41 10.03 4.50 10.39
C SER A 41 10.73 4.91 9.08
N LEU A 42 9.96 5.03 8.01
CA LEU A 42 10.45 5.53 6.72
C LEU A 42 9.45 6.48 6.07
N VAL A 43 9.93 7.24 5.08
CA VAL A 43 9.08 8.03 4.18
C VAL A 43 8.61 7.12 3.05
N VAL A 44 7.30 6.99 2.88
CA VAL A 44 6.69 6.13 1.86
C VAL A 44 7.17 6.54 0.47
N ASN A 45 7.96 5.67 -0.16
CA ASN A 45 8.51 5.85 -1.50
C ASN A 45 8.06 4.69 -2.41
N GLU A 46 8.51 4.71 -3.67
CA GLU A 46 8.10 3.71 -4.67
C GLU A 46 8.57 2.30 -4.31
N ASP A 47 9.79 2.18 -3.81
CA ASP A 47 10.37 0.88 -3.40
C ASP A 47 9.57 0.25 -2.26
N TYR A 48 9.19 1.04 -1.25
CA TYR A 48 8.35 0.55 -0.16
C TYR A 48 6.95 0.16 -0.63
N ILE A 49 6.34 0.91 -1.56
CA ILE A 49 5.03 0.54 -2.11
C ILE A 49 5.14 -0.79 -2.88
N ARG A 50 6.16 -0.95 -3.71
CA ARG A 50 6.41 -2.20 -4.45
C ARG A 50 6.62 -3.37 -3.48
N GLU A 51 7.51 -3.21 -2.50
CA GLU A 51 7.77 -4.21 -1.45
C GLU A 51 6.49 -4.54 -0.68
N SER A 52 5.64 -3.56 -0.37
CA SER A 52 4.39 -3.80 0.36
C SER A 52 3.38 -4.60 -0.47
N ILE A 53 3.37 -4.46 -1.79
CA ILE A 53 2.48 -5.23 -2.66
C ILE A 53 3.03 -6.64 -2.88
N GLU A 54 4.34 -6.79 -3.07
CA GLU A 54 5.00 -8.08 -3.34
C GLU A 54 5.22 -8.93 -2.09
N ASN A 55 5.69 -8.30 -1.00
CA ASN A 55 5.99 -8.91 0.28
C ASN A 55 5.39 -8.10 1.45
N PRO A 56 4.05 -8.09 1.61
CA PRO A 56 3.34 -7.26 2.58
C PRO A 56 3.74 -7.48 4.05
N MET A 57 4.28 -8.65 4.38
CA MET A 57 4.72 -8.99 5.74
C MET A 57 6.10 -8.42 6.09
N ALA A 58 6.87 -7.93 5.11
CA ALA A 58 8.20 -7.37 5.34
C ALA A 58 8.17 -6.16 6.28
N LYS A 59 7.16 -5.29 6.11
CA LYS A 59 7.00 -4.05 6.89
C LYS A 59 5.53 -3.74 7.17
N THR A 60 4.94 -4.45 8.13
CA THR A 60 3.58 -4.18 8.60
C THR A 60 3.48 -2.83 9.30
N VAL A 61 2.56 -1.98 8.84
CA VAL A 61 2.28 -0.68 9.44
C VAL A 61 1.78 -0.83 10.88
N LYS A 62 2.27 0.01 11.79
CA LYS A 62 1.84 0.03 13.19
C LYS A 62 0.33 0.25 13.30
N GLY A 63 -0.34 -0.57 14.10
CA GLY A 63 -1.80 -0.54 14.28
C GLY A 63 -2.59 -1.41 13.29
N TYR A 64 -1.92 -2.11 12.37
CA TYR A 64 -2.52 -3.09 11.48
C TYR A 64 -2.03 -4.51 11.79
N LEU A 65 -2.87 -5.50 11.49
CA LEU A 65 -2.54 -6.91 11.74
C LEU A 65 -1.59 -7.46 10.66
N THR A 66 -0.51 -8.10 11.09
CA THR A 66 0.40 -8.82 10.19
C THR A 66 -0.33 -9.99 9.53
N GLY A 67 -0.09 -10.21 8.22
CA GLY A 67 -0.67 -11.31 7.46
C GLY A 67 -2.06 -11.05 6.88
N MET A 68 -2.67 -9.87 7.13
CA MET A 68 -3.96 -9.51 6.53
C MET A 68 -3.85 -9.11 5.05
N MET A 69 -2.75 -8.47 4.65
CA MET A 69 -2.54 -8.07 3.26
C MET A 69 -1.98 -9.26 2.48
N PRO A 70 -2.68 -9.76 1.45
CA PRO A 70 -2.18 -10.87 0.64
C PRO A 70 -1.02 -10.41 -0.24
N PRO A 71 -0.03 -11.28 -0.51
CA PRO A 71 1.04 -10.97 -1.46
C PRO A 71 0.49 -11.01 -2.89
N TYR A 72 0.89 -10.03 -3.71
CA TYR A 72 0.56 -10.00 -5.13
C TYR A 72 1.83 -10.13 -5.96
N LYS A 73 1.83 -11.09 -6.88
CA LYS A 73 2.86 -11.22 -7.93
C LYS A 73 2.28 -10.66 -9.21
N LEU A 74 2.74 -9.47 -9.58
CA LEU A 74 2.24 -8.73 -10.73
C LEU A 74 3.32 -8.60 -11.80
N GLU A 75 2.93 -8.21 -13.00
CA GLU A 75 3.90 -7.77 -14.00
C GLU A 75 4.47 -6.39 -13.65
N GLN A 76 5.68 -6.08 -14.14
CA GLN A 76 6.34 -4.80 -13.88
C GLN A 76 5.43 -3.59 -14.21
N ALA A 77 4.74 -3.65 -15.35
CA ALA A 77 3.85 -2.59 -15.80
C ALA A 77 2.63 -2.39 -14.87
N GLU A 78 2.18 -3.45 -14.20
CA GLU A 78 1.06 -3.40 -13.25
C GLU A 78 1.50 -2.77 -11.92
N TYR A 79 2.68 -3.15 -11.41
CA TYR A 79 3.28 -2.47 -10.24
C TYR A 79 3.43 -0.98 -10.49
N ASP A 80 4.03 -0.60 -11.63
CA ASP A 80 4.27 0.79 -11.96
C ASP A 80 2.95 1.56 -12.11
N SER A 81 1.94 0.93 -12.72
CA SER A 81 0.59 1.49 -12.84
C SER A 81 -0.10 1.69 -11.48
N LEU A 82 0.07 0.79 -10.52
CA LEU A 82 -0.48 0.91 -9.17
C LEU A 82 0.26 1.99 -8.36
N ILE A 83 1.59 2.00 -8.42
CA ILE A 83 2.42 3.01 -7.73
C ILE A 83 2.06 4.42 -8.22
N LEU A 84 1.99 4.62 -9.54
CA LEU A 84 1.57 5.91 -10.13
C LEU A 84 0.17 6.32 -9.67
N PHE A 85 -0.75 5.38 -9.56
CA PHE A 85 -2.09 5.65 -9.05
C PHE A 85 -2.06 6.04 -7.58
N ILE A 86 -1.36 5.31 -6.71
CA ILE A 86 -1.23 5.65 -5.28
C ILE A 86 -0.61 7.05 -5.10
N LYS A 87 0.40 7.39 -5.91
CA LYS A 87 1.01 8.73 -5.94
C LYS A 87 0.02 9.84 -6.29
N SER A 88 -0.99 9.55 -7.10
CA SER A 88 -2.01 10.54 -7.50
C SER A 88 -3.08 10.80 -6.42
N ILE A 89 -3.20 9.93 -5.42
CA ILE A 89 -4.20 10.08 -4.35
C ILE A 89 -3.67 11.03 -3.27
N ARG A 90 -4.22 12.24 -3.19
CA ARG A 90 -3.81 13.29 -2.25
C ARG A 90 -4.73 13.43 -1.05
#